data_AF-A0A0F5LR74-F1
#
_entry.id   AF-A0A0F5LR74-F1
#
_cell.length_a   1.000
_cell.length_b   1.000
_cell.length_c   1.000
_cell.angle_alpha   90.00
_cell.angle_beta   90.00
_cell.angle_gamma   90.00
#
_symmetry.space_group_name_H-M   'P 1'
#
loop_
_entity.id
_entity.type
_entity.pdbx_description
1 polymer ?
#
loop_
_entity_poly.entity_id
_entity_poly.type
_entity_poly.pdbx_seq_one_letter_code
_entity_poly.pdbx_strand_id
1 'polypeptide(L)'
;MRKTFAGFMSALFMLIGLLSGPVMAQEPFVLVPDQPGGGGVAVNGCFRADRDLFGPYRLTFCLERRGTYQIRGGGVRCDGRLDFDVRRRDIFIDLHRTSCGNGVAWEAAAIDCSPIGGVGVGGRVIVPDVPVLSSLRCTYHPTVRGVSSRTFNAHRI
;
A
#
# COMPACT_ATOMS: atom_id res chain seq x y z
N MET A 1 85.27 9.49 -9.06
CA MET A 1 83.97 8.80 -9.16
C MET A 1 83.03 9.33 -8.09
N ARG A 2 81.71 9.42 -8.38
CA ARG A 2 80.56 9.96 -7.58
C ARG A 2 80.42 11.50 -7.69
N LYS A 3 79.75 12.04 -8.72
CA LYS A 3 78.31 12.04 -9.11
C LYS A 3 77.38 12.70 -8.07
N THR A 4 77.06 13.95 -8.41
CA THR A 4 75.88 14.78 -8.12
C THR A 4 74.56 14.01 -8.06
N PHE A 5 73.69 14.29 -7.08
CA PHE A 5 72.22 14.17 -7.18
C PHE A 5 71.58 14.87 -5.97
N ALA A 6 71.51 16.20 -6.03
CA ALA A 6 70.70 17.01 -5.12
C ALA A 6 69.73 17.83 -5.97
N GLY A 7 68.43 17.65 -5.72
CA GLY A 7 67.39 18.44 -6.36
C GLY A 7 66.56 17.65 -7.38
N PHE A 8 65.68 16.78 -6.92
CA PHE A 8 64.50 16.38 -7.72
C PHE A 8 63.35 15.77 -6.88
N MET A 9 63.22 16.16 -5.60
CA MET A 9 62.25 15.53 -4.69
C MET A 9 61.40 16.53 -3.90
N SER A 10 61.10 17.70 -4.49
CA SER A 10 60.21 18.70 -3.86
C SER A 10 59.10 19.23 -4.78
N ALA A 11 59.04 18.80 -6.05
CA ALA A 11 58.03 19.29 -7.00
C ALA A 11 56.82 18.34 -7.19
N LEU A 12 56.89 17.09 -6.71
CA LEU A 12 55.83 16.10 -6.97
C LEU A 12 54.71 16.08 -5.92
N PHE A 13 54.91 16.71 -4.75
CA PHE A 13 53.91 16.73 -3.67
C PHE A 13 52.92 17.92 -3.74
N MET A 14 53.16 18.93 -4.60
CA MET A 14 52.25 20.08 -4.75
C MET A 14 51.15 19.92 -5.83
N LEU A 15 51.19 18.87 -6.65
CA LEU A 15 50.20 18.70 -7.74
C LEU A 15 49.00 17.79 -7.40
N ILE A 16 48.95 17.20 -6.20
CA ILE A 16 47.86 16.26 -5.82
C ILE A 16 46.67 16.99 -5.15
N GLY A 17 46.81 18.27 -4.77
CA GLY A 17 45.80 19.01 -4.01
C GLY A 17 44.65 19.66 -4.80
N LEU A 18 44.65 19.60 -6.14
CA LEU A 18 43.75 20.43 -6.99
C LEU A 18 42.61 19.66 -7.68
N LEU A 19 42.37 18.38 -7.33
CA LEU A 19 41.31 17.56 -7.97
C LEU A 19 40.11 17.24 -7.05
N SER A 20 40.03 17.85 -5.87
CA SER A 20 38.90 17.69 -4.95
C SER A 20 37.78 18.68 -5.29
N GLY A 21 37.00 18.38 -6.33
CA GLY A 21 35.80 19.17 -6.67
C GLY A 21 34.81 19.24 -5.49
N PRO A 22 33.93 20.26 -5.44
CA PRO A 22 32.92 20.35 -4.41
C PRO A 22 31.97 19.15 -4.51
N VAL A 23 31.96 18.30 -3.48
CA VAL A 23 30.84 17.39 -3.24
C VAL A 23 29.63 18.28 -2.96
N MET A 24 28.83 18.51 -4.00
CA MET A 24 27.48 19.02 -3.85
C MET A 24 26.72 17.96 -3.05
N ALA A 25 26.46 18.26 -1.79
CA ALA A 25 25.58 17.45 -0.95
C ALA A 25 24.22 17.34 -1.67
N GLN A 26 23.95 16.18 -2.26
CA GLN A 26 22.61 15.85 -2.70
C GLN A 26 21.81 15.61 -1.42
N GLU A 27 20.98 16.58 -1.05
CA GLU A 27 19.96 16.36 -0.02
C GLU A 27 19.16 15.13 -0.43
N PRO A 28 19.11 14.07 0.39
CA PRO A 28 18.36 12.88 0.04
C PRO A 28 16.88 13.25 -0.03
N PHE A 29 16.33 13.29 -1.25
CA PHE A 29 14.90 13.43 -1.44
C PHE A 29 14.23 12.14 -0.94
N VAL A 30 13.60 12.21 0.23
CA VAL A 30 12.81 11.11 0.79
C VAL A 30 11.45 11.10 0.09
N LEU A 31 11.24 10.13 -0.79
CA LEU A 31 9.91 9.83 -1.34
C LEU A 31 9.02 9.33 -0.20
N VAL A 32 8.12 10.19 0.30
CA VAL A 32 7.05 9.80 1.22
C VAL A 32 5.87 9.36 0.37
N PRO A 33 5.44 8.08 0.43
CA PRO A 33 4.19 7.68 -0.22
C PRO A 33 3.04 8.43 0.44
N ASP A 34 2.32 9.25 -0.33
CA ASP A 34 1.07 9.89 0.10
C ASP A 34 -0.03 8.80 0.25
N GLN A 35 0.04 8.03 1.33
CA GLN A 35 -0.98 7.06 1.71
C GLN A 35 -2.03 7.79 2.57
N PRO A 36 -3.34 7.71 2.27
CA PRO A 36 -4.35 8.13 3.24
C PRO A 36 -4.16 7.33 4.54
N GLY A 37 -3.91 8.04 5.65
CA GLY A 37 -3.74 7.42 6.98
C GLY A 37 -2.34 7.45 7.61
N GLY A 38 -1.33 8.10 7.01
CA GLY A 38 -0.16 8.65 7.73
C GLY A 38 0.67 7.72 8.63
N GLY A 39 0.59 6.39 8.49
CA GLY A 39 1.27 5.46 9.39
C GLY A 39 1.63 4.12 8.77
N GLY A 40 2.89 3.97 8.34
CA GLY A 40 3.70 2.75 8.36
C GLY A 40 3.30 1.51 7.54
N VAL A 41 2.04 1.34 7.13
CA VAL A 41 1.57 0.17 6.39
C VAL A 41 0.99 0.62 5.06
N ALA A 42 1.63 0.27 3.94
CA ALA A 42 1.07 0.47 2.61
C ALA A 42 -0.05 -0.56 2.39
N VAL A 43 -1.26 -0.16 2.76
CA VAL A 43 -2.48 -0.90 2.46
C VAL A 43 -2.92 -0.56 1.03
N ASN A 44 -2.07 -0.82 0.05
CA ASN A 44 -2.42 -0.65 -1.36
C ASN A 44 -2.72 -2.00 -1.98
N GLY A 45 -3.67 -2.04 -2.92
CA GLY A 45 -3.95 -3.18 -3.77
C GLY A 45 -5.39 -3.67 -3.69
N CYS A 46 -5.67 -4.68 -4.53
CA CYS A 46 -6.99 -5.29 -4.63
C CYS A 46 -7.07 -6.56 -3.78
N PHE A 47 -8.22 -6.73 -3.14
CA PHE A 47 -8.54 -7.86 -2.29
C PHE A 47 -9.87 -8.45 -2.70
N ARG A 48 -9.98 -9.78 -2.61
CA ARG A 48 -11.19 -10.52 -2.94
C ARG A 48 -11.65 -11.32 -1.74
N ALA A 49 -12.95 -11.25 -1.45
CA ALA A 49 -13.57 -12.06 -0.41
C ALA A 49 -13.46 -13.56 -0.71
N ASP A 50 -13.15 -14.35 0.31
CA ASP A 50 -13.03 -15.82 0.25
C ASP A 50 -14.39 -16.52 0.05
N ARG A 51 -15.49 -15.83 0.36
CA ARG A 51 -16.87 -16.33 0.31
C ARG A 51 -17.84 -15.31 -0.26
N ASP A 52 -19.03 -15.78 -0.60
CA ASP A 52 -20.15 -14.90 -0.93
C ASP A 52 -20.68 -14.24 0.35
N LEU A 53 -21.09 -12.97 0.26
CA LEU A 53 -21.52 -12.19 1.43
C LEU A 53 -23.02 -12.35 1.69
N PHE A 54 -23.82 -12.11 0.65
CA PHE A 54 -25.28 -12.19 0.71
C PHE A 54 -25.75 -12.95 -0.53
N GLY A 55 -26.25 -14.17 -0.36
CA GLY A 55 -26.60 -15.01 -1.50
C GLY A 55 -25.36 -15.34 -2.36
N PRO A 56 -25.44 -15.25 -3.70
CA PRO A 56 -24.35 -15.62 -4.61
C PRO A 56 -23.39 -14.45 -4.92
N TYR A 57 -23.35 -13.40 -4.10
CA TYR A 57 -22.62 -12.16 -4.41
C TYR A 57 -21.23 -12.11 -3.76
N ARG A 58 -20.22 -12.00 -4.61
CA ARG A 58 -18.80 -11.95 -4.26
C ARG A 58 -18.26 -10.53 -4.34
N LEU A 59 -17.63 -10.07 -3.26
CA LEU A 59 -16.98 -8.75 -3.18
C LEU A 59 -15.50 -8.81 -3.58
N THR A 60 -15.07 -7.86 -4.40
CA THR A 60 -13.66 -7.50 -4.63
C THR A 60 -13.53 -6.00 -4.39
N PHE A 61 -12.47 -5.54 -3.74
CA PHE A 61 -12.26 -4.12 -3.44
C PHE A 61 -10.78 -3.75 -3.58
N CYS A 62 -10.50 -2.56 -4.06
CA CYS A 62 -9.16 -2.03 -4.27
C CYS A 62 -8.95 -0.79 -3.41
N LEU A 63 -7.94 -0.87 -2.56
CA LEU A 63 -7.52 0.19 -1.65
C LEU A 63 -6.44 1.01 -2.35
N GLU A 64 -6.88 2.08 -3.00
CA GLU A 64 -6.05 2.99 -3.78
C GLU A 64 -6.58 4.42 -3.61
N ARG A 65 -5.83 5.46 -4.01
CA ARG A 65 -6.26 6.87 -3.88
C ARG A 65 -7.70 7.14 -4.38
N ARG A 66 -8.16 6.38 -5.37
CA ARG A 66 -9.56 6.35 -5.81
C ARG A 66 -10.08 4.94 -5.61
N GLY A 67 -10.51 4.65 -4.39
CA GLY A 67 -10.96 3.33 -4.00
C GLY A 67 -12.12 2.85 -4.87
N THR A 68 -12.09 1.57 -5.23
CA THR A 68 -13.17 0.95 -5.99
C THR A 68 -13.56 -0.39 -5.40
N TYR A 69 -14.81 -0.78 -5.61
CA TYR A 69 -15.25 -2.13 -5.32
C TYR A 69 -16.07 -2.69 -6.47
N GLN A 70 -16.21 -3.99 -6.43
CA GLN A 70 -17.01 -4.73 -7.36
C GLN A 70 -17.77 -5.85 -6.66
N ILE A 71 -19.03 -5.99 -7.06
CA ILE A 71 -19.87 -7.12 -6.72
C ILE A 71 -20.18 -7.90 -7.99
N ARG A 72 -19.95 -9.21 -7.95
CA ARG A 72 -20.32 -10.13 -9.03
C ARG A 72 -21.05 -11.35 -8.47
N GLY A 73 -21.91 -11.93 -9.31
CA GLY A 73 -22.64 -13.17 -9.04
C GLY A 73 -24.14 -12.96 -9.13
N GLY A 74 -24.94 -14.04 -9.14
CA GLY A 74 -26.39 -13.94 -9.28
C GLY A 74 -26.89 -13.16 -10.51
N GLY A 75 -26.08 -13.06 -11.57
CA GLY A 75 -26.38 -12.29 -12.78
C GLY A 75 -26.19 -10.77 -12.66
N VAL A 76 -25.74 -10.26 -11.51
CA VAL A 76 -25.47 -8.81 -11.34
C VAL A 76 -23.98 -8.52 -11.43
N ARG A 77 -23.67 -7.30 -11.90
CA ARG A 77 -22.33 -6.72 -11.86
C ARG A 77 -22.46 -5.27 -11.41
N CYS A 78 -21.92 -4.99 -10.24
CA CYS A 78 -21.87 -3.65 -9.68
C CYS A 78 -20.40 -3.22 -9.68
N ASP A 79 -20.10 -2.07 -10.26
CA ASP A 79 -18.78 -1.43 -10.18
C ASP A 79 -19.00 -0.10 -9.43
N GLY A 80 -18.40 0.04 -8.26
CA GLY A 80 -18.67 1.12 -7.31
C GLY A 80 -17.41 1.76 -6.77
N ARG A 81 -17.58 2.86 -6.03
CA ARG A 81 -16.50 3.58 -5.35
C ARG A 81 -16.48 3.24 -3.87
N LEU A 82 -15.30 3.29 -3.27
CA LEU A 82 -15.14 3.25 -1.84
C LEU A 82 -14.21 4.38 -1.40
N ASP A 83 -14.40 4.83 -0.17
CA ASP A 83 -13.38 5.55 0.58
C ASP A 83 -12.80 4.60 1.62
N PHE A 84 -11.55 4.85 2.04
CA PHE A 84 -10.98 4.10 3.14
C PHE A 84 -10.02 4.97 3.95
N ASP A 85 -9.90 4.63 5.22
CA ASP A 85 -8.91 5.18 6.11
C ASP A 85 -8.22 4.06 6.90
N VAL A 86 -6.97 4.30 7.27
CA VAL A 86 -6.17 3.35 8.07
C VAL A 86 -5.90 4.00 9.41
N ARG A 87 -6.29 3.32 10.50
CA ARG A 87 -6.00 3.76 11.87
C ARG A 87 -5.21 2.68 12.58
N ARG A 88 -3.97 2.99 12.93
CA ARG A 88 -3.00 2.04 13.51
C ARG A 88 -2.72 0.86 12.57
N ARG A 89 -3.53 -0.19 12.66
CA ARG A 89 -3.43 -1.41 11.84
C ARG A 89 -4.76 -1.83 11.21
N ASP A 90 -5.83 -1.16 11.58
CA ASP A 90 -7.17 -1.49 11.12
C ASP A 90 -7.51 -0.56 9.95
N ILE A 91 -8.25 -1.12 8.99
CA ILE A 91 -8.63 -0.49 7.73
C ILE A 91 -10.14 -0.35 7.77
N PHE A 92 -10.62 0.88 7.69
CA PHE A 92 -12.03 1.21 7.68
C PHE A 92 -12.40 1.60 6.26
N ILE A 93 -13.39 0.93 5.70
CA ILE A 93 -13.80 1.08 4.31
C ILE A 93 -15.27 1.48 4.27
N ASP A 94 -15.56 2.57 3.56
CA ASP A 94 -16.92 3.03 3.30
C ASP A 94 -17.26 2.77 1.84
N LEU A 95 -18.16 1.81 1.59
CA LEU A 95 -18.71 1.54 0.27
C LEU A 95 -19.79 2.56 -0.06
N HIS A 96 -19.67 3.20 -1.22
CA HIS A 96 -20.73 4.03 -1.78
C HIS A 96 -21.80 3.16 -2.43
N ARG A 97 -23.06 3.53 -2.27
CA ARG A 97 -24.17 2.91 -3.02
C ARG A 97 -23.89 3.02 -4.53
N THR A 98 -24.02 1.92 -5.27
CA THR A 98 -23.84 1.91 -6.72
C THR A 98 -24.94 1.13 -7.44
N SER A 99 -25.26 1.52 -8.67
CA SER A 99 -26.20 0.78 -9.51
C SER A 99 -25.51 -0.46 -10.10
N CYS A 100 -26.25 -1.56 -10.19
CA CYS A 100 -25.80 -2.81 -10.82
C CYS A 100 -26.49 -3.06 -12.17
N GLY A 101 -27.33 -2.12 -12.63
CA GLY A 101 -28.23 -2.30 -13.76
C GLY A 101 -29.54 -3.02 -13.39
N ASN A 102 -30.46 -3.11 -14.34
CA ASN A 102 -31.73 -3.85 -14.22
C ASN A 102 -32.59 -3.48 -12.99
N GLY A 103 -32.54 -2.21 -12.56
CA GLY A 103 -33.27 -1.73 -11.39
C GLY A 103 -32.70 -2.19 -10.04
N VAL A 104 -31.54 -2.84 -10.03
CA VAL A 104 -30.85 -3.32 -8.83
C VAL A 104 -29.66 -2.41 -8.50
N ALA A 105 -29.41 -2.21 -7.20
CA ALA A 105 -28.27 -1.46 -6.70
C ALA A 105 -27.64 -2.21 -5.53
N TRP A 106 -26.33 -2.07 -5.38
CA TRP A 106 -25.62 -2.46 -4.18
C TRP A 106 -25.69 -1.32 -3.17
N GLU A 107 -25.99 -1.64 -1.93
CA GLU A 107 -26.14 -0.68 -0.85
C GLU A 107 -24.83 0.05 -0.50
N ALA A 108 -24.97 1.16 0.23
CA ALA A 108 -23.84 1.69 0.98
C ALA A 108 -23.58 0.79 2.20
N ALA A 109 -22.33 0.69 2.63
CA ALA A 109 -21.96 -0.14 3.79
C ALA A 109 -20.62 0.30 4.37
N ALA A 110 -20.39 -0.03 5.64
CA ALA A 110 -19.07 0.08 6.26
C ALA A 110 -18.43 -1.31 6.35
N ILE A 111 -17.12 -1.40 6.19
CA ILE A 111 -16.35 -2.63 6.35
C ILE A 111 -15.13 -2.35 7.22
N ASP A 112 -15.02 -3.09 8.32
CA ASP A 112 -13.88 -3.04 9.22
C ASP A 112 -12.97 -4.22 8.92
N CYS A 113 -11.71 -3.97 8.56
CA CYS A 113 -10.73 -4.99 8.22
C CYS A 113 -9.49 -4.90 9.12
N SER A 114 -9.00 -6.05 9.54
CA SER A 114 -7.71 -6.18 10.22
C SER A 114 -6.79 -7.16 9.46
N PRO A 115 -5.49 -6.87 9.32
CA PRO A 115 -4.50 -7.80 8.77
C PRO A 115 -4.53 -9.19 9.43
N ILE A 116 -4.46 -10.25 8.62
CA ILE A 116 -4.26 -11.62 9.07
C ILE A 116 -2.80 -12.01 8.80
N GLY A 117 -2.11 -12.48 9.84
CA GLY A 117 -0.69 -12.85 9.77
C GLY A 117 0.23 -11.72 10.27
N GLY A 118 1.39 -12.09 10.79
CA GLY A 118 2.38 -11.13 11.29
C GLY A 118 3.02 -10.34 10.15
N VAL A 119 3.23 -9.03 10.36
CA VAL A 119 4.24 -8.27 9.63
C VAL A 119 5.57 -8.98 9.84
N GLY A 120 6.18 -9.52 8.79
CA GLY A 120 7.45 -10.25 8.89
C GLY A 120 8.52 -9.35 9.49
N VAL A 121 8.84 -9.54 10.77
CA VAL A 121 10.00 -8.93 11.41
C VAL A 121 11.18 -9.86 11.15
N GLY A 122 11.85 -9.69 10.01
CA GLY A 122 13.03 -10.50 9.70
C GLY A 122 13.62 -10.25 8.32
N GLY A 123 14.73 -9.51 8.29
CA GLY A 123 15.64 -9.46 7.15
C GLY A 123 16.06 -8.05 6.77
N ARG A 124 17.29 -7.67 7.13
CA ARG A 124 17.94 -6.47 6.62
C ARG A 124 18.02 -6.54 5.08
N VAL A 125 17.31 -5.68 4.38
CA VAL A 125 17.59 -5.31 2.98
C VAL A 125 17.28 -3.82 2.80
N ILE A 126 18.21 -3.11 2.17
CA ILE A 126 18.13 -1.69 1.84
C ILE A 126 17.30 -1.56 0.55
N VAL A 127 15.98 -1.71 0.67
CA VAL A 127 14.92 -1.33 -0.29
C VAL A 127 13.70 -1.02 0.59
N PRO A 128 12.81 -0.05 0.28
CA PRO A 128 11.66 0.23 1.14
C PRO A 128 10.62 -0.90 1.05
N ASP A 129 10.91 -2.02 1.72
CA ASP A 129 10.03 -3.17 1.90
C ASP A 129 8.95 -2.80 2.91
N VAL A 130 7.97 -2.02 2.46
CA VAL A 130 6.73 -1.83 3.20
C VAL A 130 6.02 -3.19 3.23
N PRO A 131 5.71 -3.74 4.42
CA PRO A 131 5.09 -5.07 4.51
C PRO A 131 3.80 -5.10 3.70
N VAL A 132 3.80 -5.92 2.64
CA VAL A 132 2.65 -6.06 1.74
C VAL A 132 1.62 -6.95 2.43
N LEU A 133 0.47 -6.36 2.76
CA LEU A 133 -0.64 -7.09 3.35
C LEU A 133 -1.18 -8.14 2.36
N SER A 134 -1.11 -9.42 2.72
CA SER A 134 -1.56 -10.51 1.86
C SER A 134 -3.02 -10.92 2.13
N SER A 135 -3.48 -10.78 3.37
CA SER A 135 -4.81 -11.22 3.80
C SER A 135 -5.39 -10.32 4.88
N LEU A 136 -6.71 -10.14 4.84
CA LEU A 136 -7.48 -9.32 5.76
C LEU A 136 -8.64 -10.14 6.34
N ARG A 137 -8.97 -9.94 7.61
CA ARG A 137 -10.20 -10.39 8.24
C ARG A 137 -11.13 -9.19 8.30
N CYS A 138 -12.26 -9.28 7.64
CA CYS A 138 -13.17 -8.16 7.47
C CYS A 138 -14.55 -8.47 8.03
N THR A 139 -15.23 -7.45 8.54
CA THR A 139 -16.64 -7.50 8.94
C THR A 139 -17.41 -6.46 8.16
N TYR A 140 -18.42 -6.92 7.40
CA TYR A 140 -19.33 -6.10 6.60
C TYR A 140 -20.53 -5.65 7.45
N HIS A 141 -20.79 -4.35 7.48
CA HIS A 141 -21.88 -3.71 8.20
C HIS A 141 -22.89 -3.10 7.20
N PRO A 142 -23.98 -3.82 6.88
CA PRO A 142 -24.95 -3.34 5.91
C PRO A 142 -25.77 -2.17 6.49
N THR A 143 -26.10 -1.17 5.68
CA THR A 143 -27.03 -0.09 6.10
C THR A 143 -28.49 -0.48 5.95
N VAL A 144 -28.78 -1.62 5.33
CA VAL A 144 -30.14 -2.12 5.10
C VAL A 144 -30.71 -2.69 6.41
N ARG A 145 -31.88 -2.20 6.83
CA ARG A 145 -32.53 -2.65 8.07
C ARG A 145 -32.87 -4.13 8.02
N GLY A 146 -32.67 -4.83 9.15
CA GLY A 146 -32.98 -6.24 9.30
C GLY A 146 -31.94 -7.21 8.73
N VAL A 147 -30.87 -6.70 8.10
CA VAL A 147 -29.75 -7.52 7.62
C VAL A 147 -28.64 -7.50 8.66
N SER A 148 -28.12 -8.68 9.02
CA SER A 148 -27.02 -8.82 9.99
C SER A 148 -25.65 -8.68 9.32
N SER A 149 -24.67 -8.22 10.11
CA SER A 149 -23.27 -8.14 9.67
C SER A 149 -22.70 -9.51 9.29
N ARG A 150 -21.74 -9.52 8.36
CA ARG A 150 -21.07 -10.73 7.87
C ARG A 150 -19.56 -10.62 7.97
N THR A 151 -18.92 -11.63 8.53
CA THR A 151 -17.46 -11.70 8.58
C THR A 151 -16.94 -12.59 7.45
N PHE A 152 -15.86 -12.15 6.81
CA PHE A 152 -15.20 -12.85 5.72
C PHE A 152 -13.70 -12.60 5.75
N ASN A 153 -12.92 -13.47 5.10
CA ASN A 153 -11.52 -13.19 4.84
C ASN A 153 -11.40 -12.62 3.44
N ALA A 154 -10.45 -11.72 3.23
CA ALA A 154 -10.13 -11.19 1.92
C ALA A 154 -8.66 -11.44 1.60
N HIS A 155 -8.37 -11.90 0.40
CA HIS A 155 -7.02 -12.20 -0.05
C HIS A 155 -6.61 -11.25 -1.17
N ARG A 156 -5.35 -10.81 -1.15
CA ARG A 156 -4.79 -9.96 -2.20
C ARG A 156 -4.80 -10.69 -3.54
N ILE A 157 -5.06 -9.96 -4.63
CA ILE A 157 -5.08 -10.47 -6.02
C ILE A 157 -4.10 -9.73 -6.91
#